data_AF-A0A2M8FLF9-F1
#
_entry.id   AF-A0A2M8FLF9-F1
#
_cell.length_a   1.000
_cell.length_b   1.000
_cell.length_c   1.000
_cell.angle_alpha   90.00
_cell.angle_beta   90.00
_cell.angle_gamma   90.00
#
_symmetry.space_group_name_H-M   'P 1'
#
loop_
_entity.id
_entity.type
_entity.pdbx_description
1 polymer ?
#
loop_
_entity_poly.entity_id
_entity_poly.type
_entity_poly.pdbx_seq_one_letter_code
_entity_poly.pdbx_strand_id
1 'polypeptide(L)'
;MDRFPLFFLLSFTLTSCSHEPQTINYNKDECAHCMMIITDPKFGSELVTDKGKVYKFDSIECLANYISADHDFTLETLWISDYANPNSLTDAATAFYIVSPKIKSPMSMNIGGFKKKSDMEKFFAETGGKKMHWKDVLNYVKNPD
;
A
#
# COMPACT_ATOMS: atom_id res chain seq x y z
N MET A 1 -46.47 -17.20 -41.39
CA MET A 1 -45.25 -18.03 -41.35
C MET A 1 -44.15 -17.15 -40.82
N ASP A 2 -43.88 -17.41 -39.56
CA ASP A 2 -43.02 -16.67 -38.65
C ASP A 2 -41.56 -16.68 -39.10
N ARG A 3 -40.80 -15.64 -38.71
CA ARG A 3 -39.55 -15.80 -37.93
C ARG A 3 -38.90 -14.45 -37.58
N PHE A 4 -39.26 -14.02 -36.36
CA PHE A 4 -38.46 -13.36 -35.33
C PHE A 4 -37.13 -12.70 -35.74
N PRO A 5 -36.97 -11.36 -35.61
CA PRO A 5 -35.65 -10.75 -35.61
C PRO A 5 -34.94 -11.11 -34.30
N LEU A 6 -33.82 -11.83 -34.41
CA LEU A 6 -32.95 -12.18 -33.30
C LEU A 6 -32.27 -10.90 -32.80
N PHE A 7 -32.91 -10.25 -31.81
CA PHE A 7 -32.38 -9.08 -31.12
C PHE A 7 -31.12 -9.51 -30.36
N PHE A 8 -29.94 -9.19 -30.91
CA PHE A 8 -28.65 -9.41 -30.27
C PHE A 8 -28.55 -8.45 -29.09
N LEU A 9 -29.02 -8.91 -27.92
CA LEU A 9 -28.95 -8.18 -26.67
C LEU A 9 -27.49 -8.16 -26.22
N LEU A 10 -26.76 -7.14 -26.67
CA LEU A 10 -25.39 -6.85 -26.24
C LEU A 10 -25.45 -6.41 -24.78
N SER A 11 -25.30 -7.38 -23.86
CA SER A 11 -25.26 -7.15 -22.43
C SER A 11 -23.95 -6.42 -22.09
N PHE A 12 -24.01 -5.09 -22.02
CA PHE A 12 -22.90 -4.23 -21.62
C PHE A 12 -22.75 -4.36 -20.10
N THR A 13 -21.93 -5.31 -19.64
CA THR A 13 -21.59 -5.41 -18.22
C THR A 13 -20.74 -4.20 -17.84
N LEU A 14 -21.32 -3.26 -17.11
CA LEU A 14 -20.57 -2.17 -16.47
C LEU A 14 -19.73 -2.78 -15.35
N THR A 15 -18.45 -3.02 -15.61
CA THR A 15 -17.50 -3.36 -14.54
C THR A 15 -17.26 -2.10 -13.73
N SER A 16 -17.88 -2.02 -12.55
CA SER A 16 -17.57 -0.98 -11.56
C SER A 16 -16.10 -1.08 -11.21
N CYS A 17 -15.36 0.01 -11.41
CA CYS A 17 -13.98 0.11 -10.95
C CYS A 17 -14.00 0.21 -9.42
N SER A 18 -13.40 -0.75 -8.71
CA SER A 18 -13.27 -0.69 -7.25
C SER A 18 -11.94 -0.02 -6.87
N HIS A 19 -11.97 0.90 -5.91
CA HIS A 19 -10.78 1.56 -5.33
C HIS A 19 -10.31 0.88 -4.03
N GLU A 20 -10.82 -0.31 -3.75
CA GLU A 20 -10.42 -1.13 -2.62
C GLU A 20 -9.10 -1.85 -2.89
N PRO A 21 -8.27 -2.09 -1.85
CA PRO A 21 -7.03 -2.82 -2.01
C PRO A 21 -7.32 -4.29 -2.33
N GLN A 22 -6.33 -4.95 -2.92
CA GLN A 22 -6.35 -6.38 -3.13
C GLN A 22 -5.50 -7.08 -2.06
N THR A 23 -5.63 -8.40 -2.01
CA THR A 23 -4.74 -9.21 -1.17
C THR A 23 -3.35 -9.23 -1.81
N ILE A 24 -2.33 -8.91 -1.02
CA ILE A 24 -0.93 -9.18 -1.35
C ILE A 24 -0.66 -10.68 -1.17
N ASN A 25 -0.29 -11.36 -2.24
CA ASN A 25 0.11 -12.76 -2.22
C ASN A 25 1.61 -12.85 -1.90
N TYR A 26 1.94 -12.93 -0.61
CA TYR A 26 3.31 -13.06 -0.16
C TYR A 26 4.00 -14.28 -0.76
N ASN A 27 5.28 -14.12 -1.09
CA ASN A 27 6.14 -15.06 -1.79
C ASN A 27 5.71 -15.36 -3.24
N LYS A 28 4.85 -14.52 -3.83
CA LYS A 28 4.38 -14.65 -5.22
C LYS A 28 4.33 -13.32 -5.96
N ASP A 29 3.71 -12.31 -5.35
CA ASP A 29 3.58 -11.00 -5.98
C ASP A 29 4.94 -10.28 -6.00
N GLU A 30 5.19 -9.53 -7.07
CA GLU A 30 6.40 -8.74 -7.29
C GLU A 30 6.16 -7.27 -6.92
N CYS A 31 7.13 -6.66 -6.25
CA CYS A 31 7.14 -5.24 -5.91
C CYS A 31 7.32 -4.39 -7.17
N ALA A 32 6.38 -3.49 -7.45
CA ALA A 32 6.43 -2.59 -8.60
C ALA A 32 7.56 -1.54 -8.56
N HIS A 33 8.23 -1.38 -7.42
CA HIS A 33 9.35 -0.46 -7.27
C HIS A 33 10.72 -1.16 -7.37
N CYS A 34 10.97 -2.16 -6.53
CA CYS A 34 12.28 -2.84 -6.48
C CYS A 34 12.37 -4.12 -7.31
N MET A 35 11.26 -4.56 -7.93
CA MET A 35 11.16 -5.77 -8.76
C MET A 35 11.51 -7.08 -8.02
N MET A 36 11.54 -7.06 -6.69
CA MET A 36 11.73 -8.24 -5.85
C MET A 36 10.39 -8.83 -5.42
N ILE A 37 10.39 -10.12 -5.07
CA ILE A 37 9.22 -10.79 -4.51
C ILE A 37 8.85 -10.20 -3.15
N ILE A 38 7.56 -9.94 -2.94
CA ILE A 38 7.04 -9.41 -1.68
C ILE A 38 6.98 -10.52 -0.64
N THR A 39 7.68 -10.38 0.49
CA THR A 39 7.90 -11.51 1.42
C THR A 39 7.37 -11.31 2.84
N ASP A 40 7.45 -10.11 3.41
CA ASP A 40 7.09 -9.88 4.82
C ASP A 40 5.72 -9.16 4.96
N PRO A 41 4.72 -9.81 5.58
CA PRO A 41 3.38 -9.26 5.71
C PRO A 41 3.24 -8.06 6.64
N LYS A 42 4.29 -7.70 7.39
CA LYS A 42 4.31 -6.49 8.20
C LYS A 42 4.54 -5.21 7.38
N PHE A 43 5.06 -5.32 6.16
CA PHE A 43 5.58 -4.17 5.42
C PHE A 43 4.91 -3.92 4.07
N GLY A 44 4.25 -4.94 3.51
CA GLY A 44 3.57 -4.84 2.23
C GLY A 44 2.70 -3.59 2.10
N SER A 45 2.64 -3.02 0.91
CA SER A 45 1.78 -1.87 0.63
C SER A 45 1.22 -1.93 -0.78
N GLU A 46 0.16 -1.16 -1.04
CA GLU A 46 -0.51 -1.11 -2.33
C GLU A 46 -0.88 0.32 -2.74
N LEU A 47 -0.95 0.52 -4.05
CA LEU A 47 -1.50 1.68 -4.72
C LEU A 47 -2.60 1.20 -5.64
N VAL A 48 -3.80 1.75 -5.50
CA VAL A 48 -4.91 1.51 -6.43
C VAL A 48 -5.19 2.81 -7.16
N THR A 49 -4.99 2.81 -8.47
CA THR A 49 -5.27 3.97 -9.33
C THR A 49 -6.77 4.23 -9.43
N ASP A 50 -7.13 5.42 -9.92
CA ASP A 50 -8.50 5.80 -10.29
C ASP A 50 -9.16 4.80 -11.26
N LYS A 51 -8.36 4.17 -12.13
CA LYS A 51 -8.73 3.13 -13.09
C LYS A 51 -8.70 1.71 -12.52
N GLY A 52 -8.54 1.56 -11.20
CA GLY A 52 -8.57 0.27 -10.50
C GLY A 52 -7.37 -0.63 -10.77
N LYS A 53 -6.32 -0.11 -11.44
CA LYS A 53 -5.05 -0.82 -11.54
C LYS A 53 -4.36 -0.81 -10.18
N VAL A 54 -3.96 -2.00 -9.72
CA VAL A 54 -3.27 -2.21 -8.46
C VAL A 54 -1.77 -2.38 -8.71
N TYR A 55 -0.98 -1.66 -7.93
CA TYR A 55 0.46 -1.86 -7.81
C TYR A 55 0.76 -2.27 -6.37
N LYS A 56 1.64 -3.26 -6.21
CA LYS A 56 1.99 -3.83 -4.91
C LYS A 56 3.45 -3.57 -4.62
N PHE A 57 3.79 -3.43 -3.36
CA PHE A 57 5.13 -3.05 -2.92
C PHE A 57 5.55 -3.88 -1.72
N ASP A 58 6.83 -4.22 -1.67
CA ASP A 58 7.42 -5.02 -0.59
C ASP A 58 7.54 -4.24 0.73
N SER A 59 7.49 -2.91 0.66
CA SER A 59 7.61 -2.05 1.84
C SER A 59 6.92 -0.69 1.67
N ILE A 60 6.69 0.00 2.78
CA ILE A 60 6.12 1.36 2.81
C ILE A 60 7.04 2.34 2.07
N GLU A 61 8.35 2.20 2.22
CA GLU A 61 9.33 3.04 1.53
C GLU A 61 9.39 2.78 0.02
N CYS A 62 9.12 1.55 -0.45
CA CYS A 62 8.95 1.28 -1.87
C CYS A 62 7.77 2.06 -2.45
N LEU A 63 6.61 2.03 -1.77
CA LEU A 63 5.44 2.80 -2.18
C LEU A 63 5.73 4.31 -2.18
N ALA A 64 6.32 4.82 -1.10
CA ALA A 64 6.65 6.24 -0.96
C ALA A 64 7.63 6.73 -2.03
N ASN A 65 8.66 5.94 -2.37
CA ASN A 65 9.56 6.23 -3.48
C ASN A 65 8.84 6.22 -4.82
N TYR A 66 7.98 5.22 -5.04
CA TYR A 66 7.25 5.06 -6.29
C TYR A 66 6.35 6.27 -6.58
N ILE A 67 5.52 6.71 -5.63
CA ILE A 67 4.65 7.87 -5.86
C ILE A 67 5.41 9.21 -5.88
N SER A 68 6.64 9.23 -5.36
CA SER A 68 7.48 10.42 -5.36
C SER A 68 8.22 10.64 -6.68
N ALA A 69 8.36 9.60 -7.52
CA ALA A 69 9.22 9.58 -8.71
C ALA A 69 8.55 10.15 -9.98
N ASP A 70 7.71 11.18 -9.85
CA ASP A 70 7.01 11.86 -10.95
C ASP A 70 6.01 10.96 -11.71
N HIS A 71 5.31 10.12 -10.95
CA HIS A 71 4.13 9.43 -11.45
C HIS A 71 2.90 10.30 -11.15
N ASP A 72 2.21 10.74 -12.20
CA ASP A 72 1.05 11.62 -12.12
C ASP A 72 -0.20 10.86 -11.62
N PHE A 73 -0.16 10.46 -10.35
CA PHE A 73 -1.28 9.79 -9.68
C PHE A 73 -2.14 10.80 -8.93
N THR A 74 -3.10 11.40 -9.65
CA THR A 74 -3.93 12.47 -9.08
C THR A 74 -5.10 11.97 -8.23
N LEU A 75 -5.48 10.70 -8.35
CA LEU A 75 -6.72 10.13 -7.76
C LEU A 75 -6.53 8.65 -7.35
N GLU A 76 -5.55 8.37 -6.51
CA GLU A 76 -5.22 7.02 -6.04
C GLU A 76 -5.62 6.77 -4.58
N THR A 77 -5.81 5.50 -4.22
CA THR A 77 -5.87 5.07 -2.83
C THR A 77 -4.58 4.34 -2.47
N LEU A 78 -4.04 4.67 -1.31
CA LEU A 78 -2.77 4.17 -0.81
C LEU A 78 -3.00 3.34 0.43
N TRP A 79 -2.40 2.16 0.46
CA TRP A 79 -2.64 1.17 1.51
C TRP A 79 -1.31 0.65 2.04
N ILE A 80 -1.21 0.49 3.35
CA ILE A 80 -0.03 -0.08 4.01
C ILE A 80 -0.45 -1.20 4.94
N SER A 81 0.41 -2.20 5.12
CA SER A 81 0.24 -3.24 6.12
C SER A 81 0.25 -2.65 7.52
N ASP A 82 -0.70 -3.08 8.35
CA ASP A 82 -0.69 -2.82 9.78
C ASP A 82 0.40 -3.67 10.45
N TYR A 83 1.49 -3.05 10.85
CA TYR A 83 2.65 -3.69 11.45
C TYR A 83 2.28 -4.49 12.72
N ALA A 84 1.26 -4.03 13.46
CA ALA A 84 0.76 -4.72 14.64
C ALA A 84 -0.17 -5.90 14.30
N ASN A 85 -0.78 -5.91 13.11
CA ASN A 85 -1.72 -6.92 12.64
C ASN A 85 -1.38 -7.32 11.19
N PRO A 86 -0.32 -8.12 10.97
CA PRO A 86 0.16 -8.47 9.64
C PRO A 86 -0.95 -9.10 8.78
N ASN A 87 -0.91 -8.87 7.46
CA ASN A 87 -1.96 -9.22 6.49
C ASN A 87 -3.23 -8.37 6.55
N SER A 88 -3.29 -7.33 7.38
CA SER A 88 -4.33 -6.30 7.30
C SER A 88 -3.77 -5.06 6.61
N LEU A 89 -4.49 -4.53 5.63
CA LEU A 89 -4.18 -3.23 5.03
C LEU A 89 -4.97 -2.12 5.72
N THR A 90 -4.39 -0.93 5.78
CA THR A 90 -5.01 0.30 6.26
C THR A 90 -4.65 1.46 5.35
N ASP A 91 -5.52 2.47 5.30
CA ASP A 91 -5.31 3.69 4.53
C ASP A 91 -4.02 4.40 4.98
N ALA A 92 -3.12 4.64 4.04
CA ALA A 92 -1.80 5.22 4.30
C ALA A 92 -1.89 6.66 4.84
N ALA A 93 -2.87 7.45 4.41
CA ALA A 93 -3.01 8.84 4.83
C ALA A 93 -3.45 8.96 6.30
N THR A 94 -4.22 7.99 6.80
CA THR A 94 -4.74 8.00 8.19
C THR A 94 -3.93 7.13 9.16
N ALA A 95 -3.02 6.30 8.66
CA ALA A 95 -2.14 5.48 9.47
C ALA A 95 -1.13 6.32 10.30
N PHE A 96 -0.54 5.65 11.30
CA PHE A 96 0.53 6.18 12.14
C PHE A 96 1.82 5.45 11.83
N TYR A 97 2.96 6.16 11.83
CA TYR A 97 4.23 5.56 11.42
C TYR A 97 5.29 5.73 12.50
N ILE A 98 6.22 4.78 12.55
CA ILE A 98 7.47 4.89 13.29
C ILE A 98 8.61 4.55 12.35
N VAL A 99 9.67 5.36 12.40
CA VAL A 99 10.99 4.94 11.98
C VAL A 99 11.83 4.61 13.21
N SER A 100 12.38 3.40 13.25
CA SER A 100 13.19 2.94 14.38
C SER A 100 14.16 1.86 13.92
N PRO A 101 15.45 1.89 14.31
CA PRO A 101 16.40 0.82 13.98
C PRO A 101 15.98 -0.58 14.46
N LYS A 102 14.96 -0.68 15.33
CA LYS A 102 14.35 -1.95 15.78
C LYS A 102 13.37 -2.55 14.76
N ILE A 103 12.85 -1.73 13.85
CA ILE A 103 12.08 -2.18 12.69
C ILE A 103 13.07 -2.56 11.60
N LYS A 104 12.97 -3.77 11.07
CA LYS A 104 13.83 -4.26 9.98
C LYS A 104 12.99 -4.40 8.71
N SER A 105 12.71 -3.27 8.07
CA SER A 105 11.94 -3.27 6.82
C SER A 105 12.79 -3.83 5.66
N PRO A 106 12.17 -4.43 4.63
CA PRO A 106 12.90 -5.06 3.53
C PRO A 106 13.90 -4.13 2.83
N MET A 107 13.60 -2.83 2.69
CA MET A 107 14.51 -1.85 2.08
C MET A 107 15.31 -1.04 3.10
N SER A 108 15.45 -1.53 4.33
CA SER A 108 16.33 -0.99 5.38
C SER A 108 16.07 0.47 5.81
N MET A 109 14.97 1.09 5.39
CA MET A 109 14.56 2.42 5.88
C MET A 109 13.89 2.36 7.25
N ASN A 110 13.60 1.15 7.75
CA ASN A 110 13.14 0.86 9.10
C ASN A 110 11.81 1.52 9.45
N ILE A 111 10.91 1.61 8.46
CA ILE A 111 9.58 2.22 8.59
C ILE A 111 8.56 1.11 8.90
N GLY A 112 7.75 1.32 9.94
CA GLY A 112 6.56 0.52 10.22
C GLY A 112 5.33 1.41 10.32
N GLY A 113 4.22 0.94 9.78
CA GLY A 113 2.94 1.63 9.81
C GLY A 113 1.93 0.90 10.67
N PHE A 114 1.04 1.65 11.32
CA PHE A 114 0.10 1.16 12.31
C PHE A 114 -1.27 1.74 12.03
N LYS A 115 -2.30 0.90 12.05
CA LYS A 115 -3.68 1.35 11.90
C LYS A 115 -4.15 2.16 13.11
N LYS A 116 -3.79 1.72 14.32
CA LYS A 116 -4.21 2.36 15.57
C LYS A 116 -3.05 3.12 16.20
N LYS A 117 -3.35 4.33 16.67
CA LYS A 117 -2.42 5.15 17.45
C LYS A 117 -1.92 4.40 18.70
N SER A 118 -2.80 3.66 19.37
CA SER A 118 -2.44 2.89 20.58
C SER A 118 -1.35 1.84 20.31
N ASP A 119 -1.40 1.17 19.15
CA ASP A 119 -0.45 0.11 18.81
C ASP A 119 0.92 0.71 18.47
N MET A 120 0.92 1.84 17.75
CA MET A 120 2.11 2.66 17.51
C MET A 120 2.72 3.17 18.82
N GLU A 121 1.89 3.70 19.74
CA GLU A 121 2.37 4.22 21.02
C GLU A 121 2.97 3.13 21.92
N LYS A 122 2.38 1.94 21.92
CA LYS A 122 2.92 0.78 22.60
C LYS A 122 4.29 0.39 22.02
N PHE A 123 4.38 0.26 20.70
CA PHE A 123 5.65 -0.06 20.03
C PHE A 123 6.72 1.00 20.31
N PHE A 124 6.35 2.29 20.27
CA PHE A 124 7.24 3.40 20.59
C PHE A 124 7.76 3.34 22.03
N ALA A 125 6.89 3.04 23.01
CA ALA A 125 7.30 2.93 24.40
C ALA A 125 8.32 1.80 24.63
N GLU A 126 8.21 0.71 23.87
CA GLU A 126 9.11 -0.45 23.97
C GLU A 126 10.43 -0.25 23.21
N THR A 127 10.42 0.48 22.09
CA THR A 127 11.54 0.47 21.13
C THR A 127 12.12 1.85 20.79
N GLY A 128 11.45 2.93 21.18
CA GLY A 128 11.78 4.29 20.78
C GLY A 128 11.57 4.56 19.29
N GLY A 129 12.40 5.44 18.72
CA GLY A 129 12.33 5.86 17.32
C GLY A 129 11.73 7.25 17.13
N LYS A 130 11.28 7.54 15.91
CA LYS A 130 10.62 8.80 15.53
C LYS A 130 9.24 8.50 15.01
N LYS A 131 8.22 9.11 15.64
CA LYS A 131 6.82 9.05 15.21
C LYS A 131 6.64 9.94 13.98
N MET A 132 5.84 9.47 13.03
CA MET A 132 5.64 10.12 11.74
C MET A 132 4.18 9.97 11.29
N HIS A 133 3.74 10.90 10.44
CA HIS A 133 2.58 10.75 9.57
C HIS A 133 3.02 10.56 8.13
N TRP A 134 2.07 10.27 7.22
CA TRP A 134 2.38 9.97 5.83
C TRP A 134 3.24 11.02 5.13
N LYS A 135 2.96 12.31 5.36
CA LYS A 135 3.76 13.41 4.81
C LYS A 135 5.22 13.36 5.29
N ASP A 136 5.45 12.96 6.54
CA ASP A 136 6.81 12.81 7.08
C ASP A 136 7.51 11.62 6.46
N VAL A 137 6.80 10.51 6.18
CA VAL A 137 7.33 9.36 5.44
C VAL A 137 7.82 9.78 4.06
N LEU A 138 6.99 10.52 3.30
CA LEU A 138 7.38 11.00 1.97
C LEU A 138 8.62 11.89 2.01
N ASN A 139 8.73 12.76 3.03
CA ASN A 139 9.90 13.61 3.20
C ASN A 139 11.14 12.82 3.61
N TYR A 140 10.99 11.86 4.53
CA TYR A 140 12.07 11.00 5.03
C TYR A 140 12.62 10.10 3.94
N VAL A 141 11.77 9.55 3.07
CA VAL A 141 12.19 8.70 1.96
C VAL A 141 12.96 9.50 0.90
N LYS A 142 12.58 10.75 0.64
CA LYS A 142 13.31 11.66 -0.26
C LYS A 142 14.66 12.12 0.28
N ASN A 143 14.77 12.26 1.60
CA ASN A 143 15.96 12.76 2.29
C ASN A 143 16.24 11.87 3.51
N PRO A 144 16.76 10.65 3.29
CA PRO A 144 17.11 9.77 4.39
C PRO A 144 18.23 10.41 5.24
N ASP A 145 18.07 10.32 6.57
CA ASP A 145 19.05 10.82 7.55
C ASP A 145 20.40 10.09 7.46
#